data_AF-A0A966U5A3-F1
#
_entry.id   AF-A0A966U5A3-F1
#
_cell.length_a   1.000
_cell.length_b   1.000
_cell.length_c   1.000
_cell.angle_alpha   90.00
_cell.angle_beta   90.00
_cell.angle_gamma   90.00
#
_symmetry.space_group_name_H-M   'P 1'
#
loop_
_entity.id
_entity.type
_entity.pdbx_description
1 polymer ?
#
loop_
_entity_poly.entity_id
_entity_poly.type
_entity_poly.pdbx_seq_one_letter_code
_entity_poly.pdbx_strand_id
1 'polypeptide(L)' 'MSLDNVTPGKRVPENFNVIIEIPMNADPIKYEVDKETGAIFVDRFMGTAMHYPCNYGYIPKTIAGDGDPVDVL' A
#
# COMPACT_ATOMS: atom_id res chain seq x y z
N MET A 1 -7.90 14.42 2.31
CA MET A 1 -6.44 14.62 2.23
C MET A 1 -5.91 14.27 0.85
N SER A 2 -4.61 14.48 0.56
CA SER A 2 -4.06 14.34 -0.80
C SER A 2 -4.22 12.93 -1.38
N LEU A 3 -4.18 11.88 -0.55
CA LEU A 3 -4.31 10.49 -1.00
C LEU A 3 -5.76 10.12 -1.36
N ASP A 4 -6.76 10.68 -0.69
CA ASP A 4 -8.19 10.44 -1.00
C ASP A 4 -8.59 10.93 -2.40
N ASN A 5 -7.83 11.89 -2.93
CA ASN A 5 -8.02 12.43 -4.25
C ASN A 5 -7.46 11.52 -5.36
N VAL A 6 -6.65 10.52 -5.00
CA VAL A 6 -6.11 9.55 -5.96
C VAL A 6 -7.22 8.58 -6.35
N THR A 7 -7.50 8.49 -7.65
CA THR A 7 -8.46 7.51 -8.18
C THR A 7 -7.78 6.14 -8.35
N PRO A 8 -8.53 5.02 -8.35
CA PRO A 8 -7.95 3.70 -8.60
C PRO A 8 -7.31 3.56 -9.98
N GLY A 9 -7.52 4.49 -10.91
CA GLY A 9 -6.94 4.47 -12.25
C GLY A 9 -7.95 4.91 -13.30
N LYS A 10 -7.48 5.15 -14.53
CA LYS A 10 -8.36 5.54 -15.66
C LYS A 10 -8.90 4.34 -16.46
N ARG A 11 -8.29 3.16 -16.32
CA ARG A 11 -8.62 1.94 -17.09
C ARG A 11 -8.56 0.71 -16.18
N VAL A 12 -9.38 0.70 -15.13
CA VAL A 12 -9.48 -0.43 -14.21
C VAL A 12 -10.35 -1.52 -14.87
N PRO A 13 -9.96 -2.81 -14.88
CA PRO A 13 -8.84 -3.41 -14.14
C PRO A 13 -7.50 -3.52 -14.90
N GLU A 14 -7.42 -3.12 -16.17
CA GLU A 14 -6.22 -3.33 -16.99
C GLU A 14 -5.01 -2.49 -16.56
N ASN A 15 -5.25 -1.31 -15.98
CA ASN A 15 -4.26 -0.39 -15.47
C ASN A 15 -4.83 0.47 -14.32
N PHE A 16 -4.17 0.39 -13.17
CA PHE A 16 -4.60 1.02 -11.94
C PHE A 16 -3.43 1.74 -11.25
N ASN A 17 -3.77 2.68 -10.38
CA ASN A 17 -2.81 3.39 -9.54
C ASN A 17 -2.54 2.57 -8.27
N VAL A 18 -1.30 2.62 -7.79
CA VAL A 18 -0.89 1.99 -6.53
C VAL A 18 -0.22 3.05 -5.66
N ILE A 19 -0.63 3.14 -4.40
CA ILE A 19 0.05 3.96 -3.39
C ILE A 19 1.08 3.06 -2.72
N ILE A 20 2.37 3.40 -2.89
CA ILE A 20 3.47 2.59 -2.38
C ILE A 20 3.69 2.89 -0.90
N GLU A 21 3.72 1.84 -0.09
CA GLU A 21 3.97 1.90 1.35
C GLU A 21 5.37 1.40 1.70
N ILE A 22 5.86 0.36 0.99
CA ILE A 22 7.18 -0.24 1.24
C ILE A 22 7.96 -0.30 -0.07
N PRO A 23 9.08 0.42 -0.20
CA PRO A 23 9.96 0.31 -1.35
C PRO A 23 10.64 -1.07 -1.43
N MET A 24 10.89 -1.54 -2.64
CA MET A 24 11.67 -2.75 -2.90
C MET A 24 13.04 -2.69 -2.19
N ASN A 25 13.44 -3.79 -1.55
CA ASN A 25 14.71 -3.91 -0.83
C ASN A 25 14.94 -2.87 0.28
N ALA A 26 13.89 -2.19 0.76
CA ALA A 26 13.98 -1.28 1.90
C ALA A 26 14.20 -2.05 3.22
N ASP A 27 14.56 -1.31 4.28
CA ASP A 27 14.66 -1.85 5.64
C ASP A 27 13.41 -2.66 6.03
N PRO A 28 13.56 -3.71 6.87
CA PRO A 28 12.49 -4.66 7.21
C PRO A 28 11.42 -4.05 8.15
N ILE A 29 10.70 -3.05 7.66
CA ILE A 29 9.64 -2.32 8.36
C ILE A 29 8.38 -2.37 7.50
N LYS A 30 7.28 -2.89 8.06
CA LYS A 30 5.97 -2.76 7.43
C LYS A 30 5.42 -1.39 7.79
N TYR A 31 5.49 -0.49 6.83
CA TYR A 31 4.74 0.76 6.87
C TYR A 31 3.34 0.55 6.34
N GLU A 32 2.42 1.36 6.84
CA GLU A 32 1.04 1.36 6.39
C GLU A 32 0.48 2.79 6.44
N VAL A 33 -0.28 3.16 5.41
CA VAL A 33 -1.00 4.43 5.40
C VAL A 33 -2.27 4.27 6.21
N ASP A 34 -2.39 5.07 7.27
CA ASP A 34 -3.64 5.23 8.01
C ASP A 34 -4.69 5.90 7.11
N LYS A 35 -5.84 5.27 6.92
CA LYS A 35 -6.83 5.72 5.92
C LYS A 35 -7.62 6.94 6.38
N GLU A 36 -7.70 7.20 7.67
CA GLU A 36 -8.36 8.40 8.21
C GLU A 36 -7.47 9.65 8.06
N THR A 37 -6.19 9.52 8.40
CA THR A 37 -5.24 10.62 8.44
C THR A 37 -4.33 10.73 7.22
N GLY A 38 -4.31 9.73 6.34
CA GLY A 38 -3.43 9.69 5.17
C GLY A 38 -1.92 9.72 5.50
N ALA A 39 -1.55 9.57 6.77
CA ALA A 39 -0.17 9.55 7.23
C ALA A 39 0.38 8.12 7.22
N ILE A 40 1.70 8.00 7.07
CA ILE A 40 2.39 6.71 7.11
C ILE A 40 2.78 6.38 8.56
N PHE A 41 2.41 5.19 9.01
CA PHE A 41 2.72 4.68 10.34
C PHE A 41 3.52 3.38 10.24
N VAL A 42 4.29 3.09 11.29
CA VAL A 42 4.92 1.78 11.46
C VAL A 42 3.85 0.84 12.02
N ASP A 43 3.44 -0.14 11.23
CA ASP A 43 2.62 -1.25 11.72
C ASP A 43 3.50 -2.18 12.57
N ARG A 44 4.63 -2.64 11.99
CA ARG A 44 5.59 -3.50 12.70
C ARG A 44 6.97 -3.55 12.06
N PHE A 45 7.94 -4.00 12.83
CA PHE A 45 9.24 -4.47 12.33
C PHE A 45 9.12 -5.95 11.91
N MET A 46 9.77 -6.34 10.81
CA MET A 46 9.76 -7.74 10.37
C MET A 46 10.73 -8.56 11.22
N GLY A 47 10.29 -9.73 11.69
CA GLY A 47 11.09 -10.61 12.56
C GLY A 47 12.11 -11.50 11.83
N THR A 48 12.08 -11.52 10.50
CA THR A 48 13.01 -12.30 9.66
C THR A 48 13.92 -11.37 8.86
N ALA A 49 15.12 -11.84 8.53
CA ALA A 49 16.08 -11.12 7.68
C ALA A 49 15.68 -11.21 6.19
N MET A 50 14.48 -10.70 5.87
CA MET A 50 13.89 -10.67 4.53
C MET A 50 13.49 -9.25 4.18
N HIS A 51 13.50 -8.95 2.88
CA HIS A 51 13.02 -7.68 2.34
C HIS A 51 11.97 -7.94 1.26
N TYR A 52 11.11 -6.95 1.01
CA TYR A 52 10.14 -7.04 -0.08
C TYR A 52 10.87 -7.07 -1.44
N PRO A 53 10.61 -8.09 -2.29
CA PRO A 53 11.29 -8.24 -3.58
C PRO A 53 10.75 -7.29 -4.65
N CYS A 54 9.62 -6.62 -4.38
CA CYS A 54 8.99 -5.60 -5.21
C CYS A 54 8.52 -4.44 -4.33
N ASN A 55 8.07 -3.34 -4.97
CA ASN A 55 7.41 -2.28 -4.21
C ASN A 55 6.03 -2.78 -3.77
N TYR A 56 5.71 -2.63 -2.50
CA TYR A 56 4.42 -3.04 -1.96
C TYR A 56 3.55 -1.83 -1.65
N GLY A 57 2.25 -1.99 -1.88
CA GLY A 57 1.27 -0.97 -1.61
C GLY A 57 -0.14 -1.44 -1.95
N TYR A 58 -1.07 -0.50 -2.06
CA TYR A 58 -2.49 -0.81 -2.25
C TYR A 58 -3.13 0.04 -3.36
N ILE A 59 -4.25 -0.46 -3.89
CA ILE A 59 -5.09 0.25 -4.86
C ILE A 59 -6.10 1.13 -4.10
N PRO A 60 -6.07 2.47 -4.25
CA PRO A 60 -7.00 3.34 -3.54
C PRO A 60 -8.45 3.11 -4.00
N LYS A 61 -9.40 3.28 -3.07
CA LYS A 61 -10.85 3.12 -3.31
C LYS A 61 -11.25 1.71 -3.76
N THR A 62 -10.60 0.70 -3.22
CA THR A 62 -10.97 -0.71 -3.34
C THR A 62 -11.23 -1.29 -1.96
N ILE A 63 -11.92 -2.42 -1.90
CA ILE A 63 -12.11 -3.19 -0.67
C ILE A 63 -12.03 -4.68 -1.02
N ALA A 64 -11.15 -5.38 -0.32
CA ALA A 64 -10.95 -6.81 -0.39
C ALA A 64 -11.91 -7.55 0.57
N GLY A 65 -11.81 -8.87 0.62
CA GLY A 65 -12.74 -9.70 1.40
C GLY A 65 -12.57 -9.59 2.92
N ASP A 66 -11.44 -9.06 3.38
CA ASP A 66 -11.10 -8.80 4.78
C ASP A 66 -11.45 -7.37 5.24
N GLY A 67 -11.85 -6.49 4.32
CA GLY A 67 -12.22 -5.11 4.60
C GLY A 67 -11.13 -4.09 4.31
N ASP A 68 -9.93 -4.53 3.94
CA ASP A 68 -8.81 -3.65 3.59
C ASP A 68 -8.76 -3.37 2.08
N PRO A 69 -8.06 -2.31 1.62
CA PRO A 69 -7.84 -2.12 0.19
C PRO A 69 -7.06 -3.29 -0.44
N VAL A 70 -7.22 -3.49 -1.75
CA VAL A 70 -6.51 -4.55 -2.47
C VAL A 70 -5.02 -4.24 -2.56
N ASP A 71 -4.21 -5.17 -2.07
CA ASP A 71 -2.75 -5.12 -2.10
C ASP A 71 -2.14 -5.46 -3.46
N VAL A 72 -0.96 -4.91 -3.71
CA VAL A 72 -0.17 -5.11 -4.94
C VAL A 72 1.32 -5.22 -4.60
N LEU A 73 2.01 -6.11 -5.33
CA LEU A 73 3.46 -6.26 -5.38
C LEU A 73 3.98 -5.88 -6.78
#